data_AF-A0A7W2DZF3-F1
#
_entry.id   AF-A0A7W2DZF3-F1
#
_cell.length_a   1.000
_cell.length_b   1.000
_cell.length_c   1.000
_cell.angle_alpha   90.00
_cell.angle_beta   90.00
_cell.angle_gamma   90.00
#
_symmetry.space_group_name_H-M   'P 1'
#
loop_
_entity.id
_entity.type
_entity.pdbx_description
1 polymer ?
#
loop_
_entity_poly.entity_id
_entity_poly.type
_entity_poly.pdbx_seq_one_letter_code
_entity_poly.pdbx_strand_id
1 'polypeptide(L)'
;MRSTEEVVESLREALAEVGVVLPSLGVDPVTGASGEPFALVALGRCNVRTAERLTAALRGERPPVGSYAVDVRDGRMGEVCGHVGARVRLRPLGGGREWECPADGLRQAPPDAVLRERVRCINQEARLP
;
A
#
# COMPACT_ATOMS: atom_id res chain seq x y z
N MET A 1 -20.52 -13.41 16.06
CA MET A 1 -19.37 -12.55 16.45
C MET A 1 -18.20 -13.06 15.63
N ARG A 2 -17.43 -12.18 14.98
CA ARG A 2 -16.23 -12.63 14.24
C ARG A 2 -15.21 -13.19 15.22
N SER A 3 -14.48 -14.25 14.85
CA SER A 3 -13.36 -14.75 15.67
C SER A 3 -12.19 -13.76 15.67
N THR A 4 -11.29 -13.87 16.65
CA THR A 4 -10.08 -13.04 16.69
C THR A 4 -9.23 -13.27 15.44
N GLU A 5 -9.11 -14.53 14.97
CA GLU A 5 -8.40 -14.89 13.74
C GLU A 5 -8.99 -14.20 12.50
N GLU A 6 -10.32 -14.17 12.35
CA GLU A 6 -10.98 -13.49 11.21
C GLU A 6 -10.68 -11.99 11.22
N VAL A 7 -10.66 -11.37 12.41
CA VAL A 7 -10.35 -9.95 12.57
C VAL A 7 -8.87 -9.67 12.26
N VAL A 8 -7.96 -10.54 12.69
CA VAL A 8 -6.52 -10.42 12.40
C VAL A 8 -6.26 -10.53 10.90
N GLU A 9 -6.91 -11.45 10.21
CA GLU A 9 -6.74 -11.60 8.75
C GLU A 9 -7.32 -10.40 8.00
N SER A 10 -8.51 -9.94 8.39
CA SER A 10 -9.07 -8.70 7.85
C SER A 10 -8.13 -7.50 8.04
N LEU A 11 -7.47 -7.39 9.19
CA LEU A 11 -6.49 -6.35 9.47
C LEU A 11 -5.23 -6.51 8.61
N ARG A 12 -4.76 -7.74 8.39
CA ARG A 12 -3.62 -8.04 7.51
C ARG A 12 -3.89 -7.57 6.09
N GLU A 13 -5.05 -7.90 5.54
CA GLU A 13 -5.47 -7.48 4.20
C GLU A 13 -5.52 -5.96 4.08
N ALA A 14 -6.20 -5.28 5.01
CA ALA A 14 -6.31 -3.83 5.01
C ALA A 14 -4.94 -3.12 5.10
N LEU A 15 -4.01 -3.64 5.92
CA LEU A 15 -2.65 -3.10 5.98
C LEU A 15 -1.88 -3.34 4.68
N ALA A 16 -2.06 -4.50 4.05
CA ALA A 16 -1.42 -4.82 2.77
C ALA A 16 -1.91 -3.91 1.64
N GLU A 17 -3.19 -3.52 1.63
CA GLU A 17 -3.75 -2.57 0.66
C GLU A 17 -3.06 -1.20 0.71
N VAL A 18 -2.65 -0.75 1.90
CA VAL A 18 -1.90 0.50 2.10
C VAL A 18 -0.38 0.32 2.03
N GLY A 19 0.10 -0.86 1.63
CA GLY A 19 1.52 -1.17 1.46
C GLY A 19 2.31 -1.34 2.77
N VAL A 20 1.61 -1.68 3.86
CA VAL A 20 2.18 -1.99 5.17
C VAL A 20 2.13 -3.51 5.39
N VAL A 21 3.28 -4.11 5.64
CA VAL A 21 3.38 -5.54 5.97
C VAL A 21 3.98 -5.69 7.36
N LEU A 22 3.27 -6.39 8.23
CA LEU A 22 3.70 -6.75 9.58
C LEU A 22 3.79 -8.28 9.65
N PRO A 23 4.98 -8.88 9.43
CA PRO A 23 5.13 -10.34 9.42
C PRO A 23 4.74 -11.00 10.75
N SER A 24 4.88 -10.26 11.85
CA SER A 24 4.55 -10.72 13.20
C SER A 24 3.11 -10.37 13.62
N LEU A 25 2.27 -9.85 12.72
CA LEU A 25 0.85 -9.62 12.99
C LEU A 25 0.15 -10.96 13.25
N GLY A 26 -0.48 -11.11 14.40
CA GLY A 26 -1.13 -12.35 14.80
C GLY A 26 -1.98 -12.21 16.06
N VAL A 27 -2.62 -13.30 16.47
CA VAL A 27 -3.21 -13.41 17.81
C VAL A 27 -2.08 -13.55 18.82
N ASP A 28 -2.17 -12.82 19.93
CA ASP A 28 -1.23 -12.99 21.04
C ASP A 28 -1.35 -14.41 21.61
N PRO A 29 -0.25 -15.17 21.69
CA PRO A 29 -0.31 -16.60 22.05
C PRO A 29 -0.77 -16.85 23.48
N VAL A 30 -0.56 -15.89 24.40
CA VAL A 30 -0.94 -16.06 25.82
C VAL A 30 -2.45 -15.95 25.97
N THR A 31 -3.03 -14.89 25.41
CA THR A 31 -4.47 -14.62 25.49
C THR A 31 -5.29 -15.43 24.48
N GLY A 32 -4.69 -15.89 23.38
CA GLY A 32 -5.33 -16.83 22.46
C GLY A 32 -5.48 -18.23 23.07
N ALA A 33 -4.52 -18.67 23.88
CA ALA A 33 -4.58 -19.99 24.52
C ALA A 33 -5.49 -20.05 25.75
N SER A 34 -5.85 -18.90 26.35
CA SER A 34 -6.66 -18.85 27.58
C SER A 34 -8.16 -19.06 27.34
N GLY A 35 -8.63 -19.03 26.08
CA GLY A 35 -10.06 -19.14 25.75
C GLY A 35 -10.88 -17.94 26.21
N GLU A 36 -10.22 -16.84 26.58
CA GLU A 36 -10.91 -15.60 26.95
C GLU A 36 -11.61 -14.98 25.74
N PRO A 37 -12.78 -14.35 25.93
CA PRO A 37 -13.56 -13.75 24.85
C PRO A 37 -12.87 -12.56 24.15
N PHE A 38 -11.72 -12.08 24.65
CA PHE A 38 -10.99 -10.92 24.16
C PHE A 38 -9.49 -11.19 23.99
N ALA A 39 -9.12 -12.20 23.20
CA ALA A 39 -7.73 -12.43 22.85
C ALA A 39 -7.09 -11.17 22.23
N LEU A 40 -5.87 -10.83 22.65
CA LEU A 40 -5.16 -9.65 22.19
C LEU A 40 -4.57 -9.88 20.79
N VAL A 41 -4.36 -8.80 20.04
CA VAL A 41 -3.69 -8.82 18.74
C VAL A 41 -2.24 -8.37 18.92
N ALA A 42 -1.29 -9.22 18.55
CA ALA A 42 0.12 -8.89 18.50
C ALA A 42 0.44 -8.19 17.17
N LEU A 43 0.86 -6.91 17.22
CA LEU A 43 1.25 -6.13 16.03
C LEU A 43 2.74 -6.29 15.64
N GLY A 44 3.56 -6.79 16.56
CA GLY A 44 5.00 -6.95 16.37
C GLY A 44 5.80 -5.63 16.34
N ARG A 45 7.06 -5.72 15.91
CA ARG A 45 7.95 -4.56 15.71
C ARG A 45 7.98 -4.19 14.23
N CYS A 46 8.02 -2.89 13.94
CA CYS A 46 8.23 -2.39 12.59
C CYS A 46 9.38 -1.37 12.56
N ASN A 47 9.96 -1.14 11.37
CA ASN A 47 10.98 -0.10 11.19
C ASN A 47 10.34 1.30 11.05
N VAL A 48 11.13 2.35 11.23
CA VAL A 48 10.67 3.76 11.18
C VAL A 48 9.90 4.06 9.90
N ARG A 49 10.39 3.61 8.75
CA ARG A 49 9.72 3.79 7.45
C ARG A 49 8.32 3.15 7.40
N THR A 50 8.14 2.01 8.06
CA THR A 50 6.83 1.33 8.15
C THR A 50 5.91 2.06 9.12
N ALA A 51 6.44 2.57 10.23
CA ALA A 51 5.69 3.38 11.19
C ALA A 51 5.16 4.69 10.56
N GLU A 52 5.97 5.36 9.73
CA GLU A 52 5.54 6.53 8.96
C GLU A 52 4.40 6.19 7.99
N ARG A 53 4.53 5.09 7.24
CA ARG A 53 3.46 4.63 6.34
C ARG A 53 2.16 4.32 7.08
N LEU A 54 2.26 3.62 8.21
CA LEU A 54 1.10 3.30 9.05
C LEU A 54 0.43 4.59 9.56
N THR A 55 1.22 5.57 9.99
CA THR A 55 0.71 6.87 10.46
C THR A 55 -0.02 7.62 9.35
N ALA A 56 0.55 7.67 8.15
CA ALA A 56 -0.07 8.31 6.99
C ALA A 56 -1.41 7.63 6.64
N ALA A 57 -1.42 6.30 6.58
CA ALA A 57 -2.63 5.52 6.30
C ALA A 57 -3.74 5.78 7.34
N LEU A 58 -3.40 5.75 8.63
CA LEU A 58 -4.36 6.00 9.72
C LEU A 58 -4.94 7.43 9.71
N ARG A 59 -4.18 8.40 9.21
CA ARG A 59 -4.64 9.80 9.05
C ARG A 59 -5.44 10.02 7.77
N GLY A 60 -5.53 9.02 6.90
CA GLY A 60 -6.09 9.17 5.55
C GLY A 60 -5.26 10.12 4.69
N GLU A 61 -3.96 10.24 4.97
CA GLU A 61 -3.05 11.06 4.18
C GLU A 61 -2.98 10.49 2.76
N ARG A 62 -3.19 11.35 1.77
CA ARG A 62 -3.12 10.96 0.38
C ARG A 62 -1.69 10.54 0.02
N PRO A 63 -1.51 9.66 -0.97
CA PRO A 63 -0.18 9.23 -1.40
C PRO A 63 0.77 10.42 -1.58
N PRO A 64 1.94 10.44 -0.93
CA PRO A 64 2.82 11.59 -1.00
C PRO A 64 3.35 11.79 -2.42
N VAL A 65 3.60 13.03 -2.81
CA VAL A 65 4.24 13.36 -4.10
C VAL A 65 5.61 12.66 -4.17
N GLY A 66 5.93 12.05 -5.31
CA GLY A 66 7.10 11.21 -5.52
C GLY A 66 6.91 9.74 -5.11
N SER A 67 5.79 9.37 -4.51
CA SER A 67 5.42 7.95 -4.32
C SER A 67 4.80 7.35 -5.57
N TYR A 68 4.71 6.02 -5.62
CA TYR A 68 4.09 5.30 -6.72
C TYR A 68 2.74 4.72 -6.29
N ALA A 69 1.74 4.86 -7.16
CA ALA A 69 0.40 4.35 -6.92
C ALA A 69 -0.14 3.62 -8.16
N VAL A 70 -1.08 2.71 -7.93
CA VAL A 70 -1.85 1.99 -8.95
C VAL A 70 -3.26 2.55 -8.94
N ASP A 71 -3.72 3.00 -10.10
CA ASP A 71 -5.12 3.29 -10.35
C ASP A 71 -5.87 1.95 -10.44
N VAL A 72 -6.69 1.63 -9.44
CA VAL A 72 -7.36 0.32 -9.36
C VAL A 72 -8.46 0.16 -10.41
N ARG A 73 -8.88 1.26 -11.05
CA ARG A 73 -9.95 1.27 -12.05
C ARG A 73 -9.50 0.67 -13.38
N ASP A 74 -8.22 0.87 -13.74
CA ASP A 74 -7.65 0.42 -15.00
C ASP A 74 -6.31 -0.35 -14.85
N GLY A 75 -5.82 -0.50 -13.62
CA GLY A 75 -4.58 -1.20 -13.30
C GLY A 75 -3.30 -0.43 -13.65
N ARG A 76 -3.41 0.83 -14.10
CA ARG A 76 -2.23 1.61 -14.51
C ARG A 76 -1.45 2.10 -13.30
N MET A 77 -0.12 1.97 -13.38
CA MET A 77 0.80 2.43 -12.34
C MET A 77 1.48 3.74 -12.74
N GLY A 78 1.59 4.68 -11.81
CA GLY A 78 2.28 5.95 -12.02
C GLY A 78 2.92 6.53 -10.75
N GLU A 79 3.81 7.48 -10.95
CA GLU A 79 4.35 8.34 -9.91
C GLU A 79 3.35 9.46 -9.59
N VAL A 80 3.15 9.75 -8.31
CA VAL A 80 2.32 10.83 -7.82
C VAL A 80 3.04 12.15 -8.03
N CYS A 81 2.58 12.97 -8.97
CA CYS A 81 3.18 14.27 -9.28
C CYS A 81 2.52 15.43 -8.53
N GLY A 82 1.31 15.23 -7.97
CA GLY A 82 0.59 16.29 -7.27
C GLY A 82 -0.84 15.94 -6.93
N HIS A 83 -1.49 16.86 -6.23
CA HIS A 83 -2.89 16.76 -5.82
C HIS A 83 -3.67 17.95 -6.36
N VAL A 84 -4.84 17.70 -6.94
CA VAL A 84 -5.78 18.73 -7.41
C VAL A 84 -7.16 18.44 -6.83
N GLY A 85 -7.60 19.24 -5.86
CA GLY A 85 -8.89 19.02 -5.19
C GLY A 85 -8.93 17.65 -4.49
N ALA A 86 -9.84 16.75 -4.91
CA ALA A 86 -9.92 15.37 -4.42
C ALA A 86 -9.18 14.34 -5.29
N ARG A 87 -8.50 14.80 -6.35
CA ARG A 87 -7.80 13.95 -7.31
C ARG A 87 -6.30 14.03 -7.13
N VAL A 88 -5.66 12.94 -7.51
CA VAL A 88 -4.22 12.75 -7.53
C VAL A 88 -3.79 12.69 -8.99
N ARG A 89 -2.74 13.43 -9.34
CA ARG A 89 -2.15 13.41 -10.67
C ARG A 89 -1.02 12.38 -10.71
N LEU A 90 -1.12 11.44 -11.64
CA LEU A 90 -0.13 10.40 -11.87
C LEU A 90 0.60 10.60 -13.20
N ARG A 91 1.90 10.28 -13.20
CA ARG A 91 2.73 10.21 -14.40
C ARG A 91 3.25 8.78 -14.62
N PRO A 92 3.22 8.24 -15.85
CA PRO A 92 3.78 6.91 -16.11
C PRO A 92 5.31 6.90 -15.94
N LEU A 93 5.87 5.78 -15.49
CA LEU A 93 7.32 5.67 -15.23
C LEU A 93 8.17 5.72 -16.52
N GLY A 94 7.65 5.19 -17.63
CA GLY A 94 8.32 5.19 -18.94
C GLY A 94 8.02 6.40 -19.79
N GLY A 95 7.49 7.47 -19.20
CA GLY A 95 6.97 8.62 -19.93
C GLY A 95 5.57 8.39 -20.52
N GLY A 96 5.01 9.44 -21.12
CA GLY A 96 3.64 9.45 -21.66
C GLY A 96 2.72 10.42 -20.93
N ARG A 97 1.42 10.35 -21.26
CA ARG A 97 0.43 11.33 -20.78
C ARG A 97 0.08 11.11 -19.32
N GLU A 98 0.23 12.17 -18.53
CA GLU A 98 -0.26 12.24 -17.15
C GLU A 98 -1.78 12.06 -17.09
N TRP A 99 -2.27 11.44 -16.03
CA TRP A 99 -3.70 11.27 -15.81
C TRP A 99 -4.08 11.60 -14.37
N GLU A 100 -5.38 11.82 -14.16
CA GLU A 100 -5.94 12.10 -12.84
C GLU A 100 -6.74 10.90 -12.35
N CYS A 101 -6.51 10.54 -11.09
CA CYS A 101 -7.24 9.49 -10.40
C CYS A 101 -7.88 10.06 -9.12
N PRO A 102 -9.14 9.71 -8.80
CA PRO A 102 -9.70 9.92 -7.47
C PRO A 102 -8.78 9.30 -6.41
N ALA A 103 -8.58 9.96 -5.28
CA ALA A 103 -7.70 9.44 -4.22
C ALA A 103 -8.21 8.10 -3.65
N ASP A 104 -9.53 7.88 -3.64
CA ASP A 104 -10.18 6.62 -3.25
C ASP A 104 -9.98 5.48 -4.26
N GLY A 105 -9.68 5.81 -5.52
CA GLY A 105 -9.35 4.84 -6.56
C GLY A 105 -7.85 4.49 -6.62
N LEU A 106 -7.04 5.00 -5.69
CA LEU A 106 -5.61 4.73 -5.66
C LEU A 106 -5.24 3.73 -4.59
N ARG A 107 -4.47 2.73 -5.01
CA ARG A 107 -3.76 1.83 -4.11
C ARG A 107 -2.26 2.14 -4.16
N GLN A 108 -1.57 2.03 -3.02
CA GLN A 108 -0.12 2.20 -3.03
C GLN A 108 0.52 1.12 -3.91
N ALA A 109 1.44 1.51 -4.79
CA ALA A 109 2.13 0.55 -5.65
C ALA A 109 3.10 -0.29 -4.82
N PRO A 110 3.05 -1.64 -4.93
CA PRO A 110 4.00 -2.48 -4.22
C PRO A 110 5.41 -2.32 -4.81
N PRO A 111 6.47 -2.35 -3.99
CA PRO A 111 7.84 -2.03 -4.45
C PRO A 111 8.37 -2.92 -5.59
N ASP A 112 8.00 -4.20 -5.61
CA ASP A 112 8.42 -5.14 -6.65
C ASP A 112 7.78 -4.82 -8.01
N ALA A 113 6.52 -4.39 -8.02
CA ALA A 113 5.85 -3.97 -9.25
C ALA A 113 6.45 -2.66 -9.79
N VAL A 114 6.79 -1.70 -8.91
CA VAL A 114 7.54 -0.49 -9.31
C VAL A 114 8.87 -0.86 -9.93
N LEU A 115 9.62 -1.78 -9.32
CA LEU A 115 10.92 -2.21 -9.85
C LEU A 115 10.79 -2.89 -11.22
N ARG A 116 9.81 -3.80 -11.37
CA ARG A 116 9.53 -4.47 -12.66
C ARG A 116 9.18 -3.46 -13.76
N GLU A 117 8.34 -2.47 -13.46
CA GLU A 117 7.99 -1.44 -14.43
C GLU A 117 9.19 -0.56 -14.79
N ARG A 118 10.03 -0.15 -13.82
CA ARG A 118 11.27 0.58 -14.14
C ARG A 118 12.19 -0.21 -15.07
N VAL A 119 12.38 -1.50 -14.80
CA VAL A 119 13.19 -2.38 -15.64
C VAL A 119 12.57 -2.51 -17.04
N ARG A 120 11.24 -2.63 -17.15
CA ARG A 120 10.53 -2.65 -18.43
C ARG A 120 10.82 -1.38 -19.23
N CYS A 121 10.72 -0.20 -18.61
CA CYS A 121 10.99 1.08 -19.27
C CYS A 121 12.42 1.16 -19.79
N ILE A 122 13.42 0.84 -18.96
CA ILE A 122 14.84 0.84 -19.35
C ILE A 122 15.08 -0.11 -20.52
N ASN A 123 14.52 -1.33 -20.46
CA ASN A 123 14.66 -2.32 -21.53
C ASN A 123 14.00 -1.88 -22.83
N GLN A 124 12.91 -1.11 -22.75
CA GLN A 124 12.24 -0.58 -23.92
C GLN A 124 13.02 0.58 -24.54
N GLU A 125 13.54 1.50 -23.73
CA GLU A 125 14.44 2.57 -24.20
C GLU A 125 15.69 2.01 -24.88
N ALA A 126 16.32 0.99 -24.29
CA ALA A 126 17.49 0.33 -24.87
C ALA A 126 17.20 -0.42 -26.19
N ARG A 127 15.91 -0.65 -26.52
CA ARG A 127 15.47 -1.28 -27.78
C ARG A 127 15.11 -0.26 -28.86
N LEU A 128 15.02 1.03 -28.53
CA LEU A 128 14.82 2.08 -29.52
C LEU A 128 16.16 2.34 -30.24
N PRO A 129 16.16 2.44 -31.59
CA PRO A 129 17.36 2.61 -32.40
C PRO A 129 18.02 3.99 -32.25
#